data_AF-A0A5J5K833-F1
#
_entry.id   AF-A0A5J5K833-F1
#
_cell.length_a   1.000
_cell.length_b   1.000
_cell.length_c   1.000
_cell.angle_alpha   90.00
_cell.angle_beta   90.00
_cell.angle_gamma   90.00
#
_symmetry.space_group_name_H-M   'P 1'
#
loop_
_entity.id
_entity.type
_entity.pdbx_description
1 polymer ?
#
loop_
_entity_poly.entity_id
_entity_poly.type
_entity_poly.pdbx_seq_one_letter_code
_entity_poly.pdbx_strand_id
1 'polypeptide(L)'
;MGTSEQARVSPAVAALTRARAEIAAVVAETHTHRQGHGNCRCPVPVAAAEVARRILAAIEGRQPADETGRRVRTHECVIDGCTEQVPLHMLMCGPDWWKVPNEVRNRYWSAQRRRYQDWDAFEAAVEACKEAAVRPRPAPPARPVPPARRGPRPRPARA
;
A
#
# COMPACT_ATOMS: atom_id res chain seq x y z
N MET A 1 -24.83 -30.09 -39.75
CA MET A 1 -24.05 -30.21 -38.50
C MET A 1 -23.53 -28.82 -38.18
N GLY A 2 -24.19 -28.08 -37.28
CA GLY A 2 -23.75 -26.76 -36.85
C GLY A 2 -23.35 -26.82 -35.39
N THR A 3 -22.07 -26.66 -35.10
CA THR A 3 -21.57 -26.54 -33.72
C THR A 3 -21.97 -25.18 -33.18
N SER A 4 -22.85 -25.20 -32.17
CA SER A 4 -23.32 -24.02 -31.47
C SER A 4 -22.16 -23.40 -30.68
N GLU A 5 -21.64 -22.29 -31.19
CA GLU A 5 -20.61 -21.49 -30.55
C GLU A 5 -21.23 -20.73 -29.36
N GLN A 6 -21.26 -21.37 -28.19
CA GLN A 6 -21.56 -20.68 -26.95
C GLN A 6 -20.44 -19.70 -26.65
N ALA A 7 -20.66 -18.43 -27.03
CA ALA A 7 -19.77 -17.33 -26.71
C ALA A 7 -19.53 -17.30 -25.18
N ARG A 8 -18.33 -17.71 -24.76
CA ARG A 8 -17.90 -17.62 -23.37
C ARG A 8 -17.79 -16.15 -23.01
N VAL A 9 -18.83 -15.63 -22.37
CA VAL A 9 -18.80 -14.29 -21.77
C VAL A 9 -17.69 -14.29 -20.73
N SER A 10 -16.72 -13.38 -20.90
CA SER A 10 -15.60 -13.24 -19.96
C SER A 10 -16.14 -13.06 -18.52
N PRO A 11 -15.53 -13.71 -17.51
CA PRO A 11 -15.90 -13.53 -16.11
C PRO A 11 -16.01 -12.05 -15.68
N ALA A 12 -15.21 -11.17 -16.29
CA ALA A 12 -15.26 -9.73 -16.07
C ALA A 12 -16.60 -9.10 -16.52
N VAL A 13 -17.15 -9.54 -17.66
CA VAL A 13 -18.44 -9.06 -18.17
C VAL A 13 -19.58 -9.56 -17.30
N ALA A 14 -19.51 -10.81 -16.81
CA ALA A 14 -20.50 -11.35 -15.87
C ALA A 14 -20.50 -10.61 -14.51
N ALA A 15 -19.31 -10.21 -14.02
CA ALA A 15 -19.19 -9.39 -12.82
C ALA A 15 -19.78 -7.98 -13.03
N LEU A 16 -19.50 -7.35 -14.16
CA LEU A 16 -20.04 -6.03 -14.49
C LEU A 16 -21.58 -6.05 -14.61
N THR A 17 -22.14 -7.09 -15.23
CA THR A 17 -23.60 -7.27 -15.35
C THR A 17 -24.28 -7.42 -13.98
N ARG A 18 -23.68 -8.19 -13.06
CA ARG A 18 -24.19 -8.30 -11.67
C ARG A 18 -24.15 -6.96 -10.94
N ALA A 19 -23.03 -6.23 -11.02
CA ALA A 19 -22.92 -4.91 -10.41
C ALA A 19 -23.97 -3.92 -10.97
N ARG A 20 -24.26 -3.95 -12.27
CA ARG A 20 -25.32 -3.11 -12.87
C ARG A 20 -26.71 -3.45 -12.33
N ALA A 21 -27.00 -4.73 -12.11
CA ALA A 21 -28.27 -5.18 -11.54
C ALA A 21 -28.43 -4.72 -10.07
N GLU A 22 -27.38 -4.81 -9.26
CA GLU A 22 -27.38 -4.34 -7.87
C GLU A 22 -27.61 -2.83 -7.78
N ILE A 23 -26.94 -2.04 -8.63
CA ILE A 23 -27.15 -0.58 -8.71
C ILE A 23 -28.59 -0.26 -9.11
N ALA A 24 -29.14 -0.95 -10.11
CA ALA A 24 -30.50 -0.73 -10.56
C ALA A 24 -31.52 -1.01 -9.43
N ALA A 25 -31.28 -2.02 -8.60
CA ALA A 25 -32.12 -2.33 -7.44
C ALA A 25 -32.08 -1.20 -6.39
N VAL A 26 -30.89 -0.70 -6.04
CA VAL A 26 -30.72 0.42 -5.09
C VAL A 26 -31.38 1.70 -5.61
N VAL A 27 -31.24 1.99 -6.91
CA VAL A 27 -31.89 3.15 -7.55
C VAL A 27 -33.41 3.02 -7.52
N ALA A 28 -33.95 1.83 -7.82
CA ALA A 28 -35.38 1.56 -7.76
C ALA A 28 -35.95 1.76 -6.35
N GLU A 29 -35.26 1.24 -5.32
CA GLU A 29 -35.64 1.40 -3.92
C GLU A 29 -35.59 2.87 -3.46
N THR A 30 -34.60 3.64 -3.93
CA THR A 30 -34.52 5.09 -3.65
C THR A 30 -35.66 5.87 -4.32
N HIS A 31 -36.09 5.44 -5.52
CA HIS A 31 -37.17 6.07 -6.26
C HIS A 31 -38.56 5.82 -5.63
N THR A 32 -38.83 4.61 -5.15
CA THR A 32 -40.09 4.30 -4.47
C THR A 32 -40.24 5.08 -3.16
N HIS A 33 -39.15 5.25 -2.41
CA HIS A 33 -39.16 6.07 -1.19
C HIS A 33 -39.48 7.55 -1.45
N ARG A 34 -39.21 8.06 -2.66
CA ARG A 34 -39.48 9.45 -3.07
C ARG A 34 -40.94 9.69 -3.49
N GLN A 35 -41.65 8.66 -3.93
CA GLN A 35 -43.04 8.78 -4.40
C GLN A 35 -44.07 8.80 -3.27
N GLY A 36 -43.72 8.31 -2.06
CA GLY A 36 -44.62 8.27 -0.91
C GLY A 36 -44.57 9.50 0.02
N HIS A 37 -43.51 10.31 -0.03
CA HIS A 37 -43.30 11.42 0.91
C HIS A 37 -43.01 12.71 0.14
N GLY A 38 -44.00 13.61 0.10
CA GLY A 38 -43.88 14.92 -0.54
C GLY A 38 -42.63 15.67 -0.08
N ASN A 39 -41.73 15.97 -1.02
CA ASN A 39 -40.60 16.90 -0.90
C ASN A 39 -39.70 16.83 0.36
N CYS A 40 -39.68 15.71 1.08
CA CYS A 40 -38.76 15.53 2.20
C CYS A 40 -37.33 15.31 1.66
N ARG A 41 -36.42 16.26 1.92
CA ARG A 41 -34.97 16.10 1.71
C ARG A 41 -34.40 15.15 2.77
N CYS A 42 -34.78 13.88 2.72
CA CYS A 42 -34.10 12.86 3.51
C CYS A 42 -32.67 12.69 2.94
N PRO A 43 -31.61 12.68 3.77
CA PRO A 43 -30.26 12.44 3.29
C PRO A 43 -30.23 11.10 2.55
N VAL A 44 -29.59 11.07 1.38
CA VAL A 44 -29.29 9.82 0.68
C VAL A 44 -28.65 8.89 1.71
N PRO A 45 -29.17 7.66 1.92
CA PRO A 45 -28.60 6.76 2.92
C PRO A 45 -27.11 6.62 2.62
N VAL A 46 -26.27 6.93 3.60
CA VAL A 46 -24.80 6.98 3.50
C VAL A 46 -24.26 5.71 2.85
N ALA A 47 -24.94 4.58 3.06
CA ALA A 47 -24.69 3.29 2.42
C ALA A 47 -24.68 3.33 0.88
N ALA A 48 -25.62 4.02 0.23
CA ALA A 48 -25.69 4.10 -1.23
C ALA A 48 -24.53 4.91 -1.84
N ALA A 49 -24.12 5.98 -1.16
CA ALA A 49 -22.97 6.79 -1.57
C ALA A 49 -21.63 6.07 -1.37
N GLU A 50 -21.56 5.13 -0.43
CA GLU A 50 -20.38 4.33 -0.14
C GLU A 50 -20.25 3.13 -1.08
N VAL A 51 -21.37 2.47 -1.38
CA VAL A 51 -21.45 1.41 -2.41
C VAL A 51 -21.09 1.99 -3.80
N ALA A 52 -21.64 3.15 -4.17
CA ALA A 52 -21.30 3.81 -5.43
C ALA A 52 -19.80 4.17 -5.53
N ARG A 53 -19.18 4.63 -4.43
CA ARG A 53 -17.73 4.92 -4.37
C ARG A 53 -16.88 3.66 -4.55
N ARG A 54 -17.24 2.55 -3.89
CA ARG A 54 -16.54 1.27 -4.02
C ARG A 54 -16.63 0.71 -5.45
N ILE A 55 -17.81 0.81 -6.07
CA ILE A 55 -18.03 0.33 -7.44
C ILE A 55 -17.29 1.20 -8.45
N LEU A 56 -17.30 2.52 -8.32
CA LEU A 56 -16.53 3.42 -9.21
C LEU A 56 -15.02 3.20 -9.07
N ALA A 57 -14.51 3.00 -7.86
CA ALA A 57 -13.09 2.67 -7.63
C ALA A 57 -12.68 1.34 -8.30
N ALA A 58 -13.57 0.33 -8.25
CA ALA A 58 -13.35 -0.96 -8.89
C ALA A 58 -13.45 -0.92 -10.42
N ILE A 59 -14.40 -0.15 -10.97
CA ILE A 59 -14.60 -0.01 -12.44
C ILE A 59 -13.45 0.78 -13.07
N GLU A 60 -12.92 1.80 -12.40
CA GLU A 60 -11.93 2.68 -12.99
C GLU A 60 -10.47 2.19 -12.88
N GLY A 61 -10.23 1.03 -12.26
CA GLY A 61 -8.86 0.53 -12.02
C GLY A 61 -7.95 1.56 -11.36
N ARG A 62 -8.53 2.48 -10.55
CA ARG A 62 -7.78 3.60 -9.99
C ARG A 62 -6.86 3.06 -8.91
N GLN A 63 -5.57 3.11 -9.20
CA GLN A 63 -4.51 3.00 -8.19
C GLN A 63 -4.85 3.90 -7.00
N PRO A 64 -4.55 3.44 -5.76
CA PRO A 64 -4.77 4.25 -4.57
C PRO A 64 -4.12 5.62 -4.78
N ALA A 65 -4.93 6.66 -4.65
CA ALA A 65 -4.41 8.01 -4.53
C ALA A 65 -3.84 8.15 -3.12
N ASP A 66 -2.66 8.77 -2.98
CA ASP A 66 -2.19 9.16 -1.66
C ASP A 66 -3.10 10.23 -1.03
N GLU A 67 -2.81 10.62 0.20
CA GLU A 67 -3.54 11.67 0.93
C GLU A 67 -3.59 13.01 0.19
N THR A 68 -2.72 13.21 -0.81
CA THR A 68 -2.67 14.40 -1.68
C THR A 68 -3.46 14.25 -2.98
N GLY A 69 -4.12 13.11 -3.20
CA GLY A 69 -4.86 12.82 -4.42
C GLY A 69 -3.96 12.38 -5.59
N ARG A 70 -2.66 12.16 -5.36
CA ARG A 70 -1.72 11.76 -6.39
C ARG A 70 -1.78 10.25 -6.57
N ARG A 71 -1.93 9.78 -7.81
CA ARG A 71 -1.79 8.35 -8.12
C ARG A 71 -0.36 7.93 -7.85
N VAL A 72 -0.16 7.14 -6.80
CA VAL A 72 1.14 6.54 -6.52
C VAL A 72 1.20 5.25 -7.30
N ARG A 73 2.08 5.20 -8.28
CA ARG A 73 2.39 3.92 -8.93
C ARG A 73 3.08 3.03 -7.90
N THR A 74 2.58 1.81 -7.74
CA THR A 74 3.13 0.81 -6.83
C THR A 74 3.75 -0.36 -7.60
N HIS A 75 4.60 -1.12 -6.92
CA HIS A 75 4.98 -2.48 -7.30
C HIS A 75 4.92 -3.39 -6.08
N GLU A 76 5.02 -4.70 -6.26
CA GLU A 76 5.13 -5.64 -5.15
C GLU A 76 6.52 -5.54 -4.51
N CYS A 77 6.57 -5.73 -3.18
CA CYS A 77 7.81 -5.78 -2.42
C CYS A 77 8.78 -6.81 -3.03
N VAL A 78 10.07 -6.47 -3.11
CA VAL A 78 11.09 -7.33 -3.75
C VAL A 78 11.48 -8.57 -2.91
N ILE A 79 10.96 -8.69 -1.69
CA ILE A 79 11.23 -9.85 -0.81
C ILE A 79 10.30 -11.00 -1.20
N ASP A 80 10.88 -12.16 -1.46
CA ASP A 80 10.13 -13.35 -1.87
C ASP A 80 9.05 -13.71 -0.83
N GLY A 81 7.80 -13.78 -1.27
CA GLY A 81 6.64 -14.06 -0.42
C GLY A 81 5.98 -12.83 0.23
N CYS A 82 6.52 -11.63 0.05
CA CYS A 82 5.89 -10.38 0.50
C CYS A 82 4.99 -9.80 -0.60
N THR A 83 3.68 -9.77 -0.38
CA THR A 83 2.70 -9.23 -1.35
C THR A 83 2.35 -7.76 -1.12
N GLU A 84 3.13 -7.05 -0.30
CA GLU A 84 2.86 -5.64 0.03
C GLU A 84 3.13 -4.75 -1.19
N GLN A 85 2.17 -3.88 -1.51
CA GLN A 85 2.31 -2.89 -2.57
C GLN A 85 3.09 -1.68 -2.07
N VAL A 86 4.26 -1.46 -2.64
CA VAL A 86 5.19 -0.38 -2.24
C VAL A 86 5.26 0.69 -3.32
N PRO A 87 5.42 1.98 -2.96
CA PRO A 87 5.59 3.04 -3.94
C PRO A 87 6.78 2.81 -4.86
N LEU A 88 6.68 3.19 -6.14
CA LEU A 88 7.74 3.00 -7.17
C LEU A 88 9.12 3.60 -6.82
N HIS A 89 9.20 4.47 -5.83
CA HIS A 89 10.45 5.07 -5.37
C HIS A 89 11.08 4.30 -4.19
N MET A 90 10.41 3.29 -3.64
CA MET A 90 10.88 2.40 -2.59
C MET A 90 11.13 1.00 -3.15
N LEU A 91 12.23 0.36 -2.78
CA LEU A 91 12.55 -0.99 -3.28
C LEU A 91 11.71 -2.09 -2.60
N MET A 92 11.39 -1.90 -1.32
CA MET A 92 10.74 -2.88 -0.45
C MET A 92 9.89 -2.16 0.59
N CYS A 93 9.08 -2.92 1.35
CA CYS A 93 8.23 -2.34 2.37
C CYS A 93 9.08 -1.72 3.50
N GLY A 94 8.49 -0.79 4.24
CA GLY A 94 9.16 -0.08 5.33
C GLY A 94 9.85 -1.02 6.34
N PRO A 95 9.16 -2.03 6.89
CA PRO A 95 9.75 -2.96 7.86
C PRO A 95 11.02 -3.67 7.36
N ASP A 96 11.02 -4.16 6.12
CA ASP A 96 12.19 -4.84 5.54
C ASP A 96 13.30 -3.86 5.16
N TRP A 97 12.94 -2.67 4.68
CA TRP A 97 13.91 -1.61 4.37
C TRP A 97 14.76 -1.21 5.59
N TRP A 98 14.18 -1.24 6.79
CA TRP A 98 14.90 -0.94 8.04
C TRP A 98 15.87 -2.03 8.49
N LYS A 99 15.78 -3.25 7.93
CA LYS A 99 16.74 -4.33 8.19
C LYS A 99 18.02 -4.15 7.37
N VAL A 100 17.94 -3.46 6.22
CA VAL A 100 19.07 -3.25 5.31
C VAL A 100 20.10 -2.28 5.94
N PRO A 101 21.38 -2.69 6.09
CA PRO A 101 22.45 -1.82 6.58
C PRO A 101 22.61 -0.55 5.74
N ASN A 102 23.06 0.54 6.37
CA ASN A 102 23.22 1.85 5.69
C ASN A 102 24.16 1.75 4.48
N GLU A 103 25.21 0.95 4.58
CA GLU A 103 26.21 0.74 3.54
C GLU A 103 25.57 0.14 2.28
N VAL A 104 24.68 -0.85 2.46
CA VAL A 104 23.94 -1.51 1.38
C VAL A 104 22.90 -0.55 0.80
N ARG A 105 22.16 0.19 1.65
CA ARG A 105 21.21 1.23 1.19
C ARG A 105 21.91 2.30 0.35
N ASN A 106 23.10 2.75 0.75
CA ASN A 106 23.89 3.73 0.02
C ASN A 106 24.35 3.20 -1.35
N ARG A 107 24.76 1.93 -1.43
CA ARG A 107 25.09 1.29 -2.72
C ARG A 107 23.89 1.24 -3.65
N TYR A 108 22.72 0.82 -3.14
CA TYR A 108 21.47 0.85 -3.90
C TYR A 108 21.14 2.27 -4.41
N TRP A 109 21.18 3.29 -3.55
CA TRP A 109 20.91 4.68 -3.98
C TRP A 109 21.93 5.22 -4.99
N SER A 110 23.18 4.77 -4.92
CA SER A 110 24.19 5.09 -5.92
C SER A 110 23.87 4.43 -7.27
N ALA A 111 23.59 3.12 -7.25
CA ALA A 111 23.29 2.35 -8.45
C ALA A 111 21.97 2.77 -9.12
N GLN A 112 20.91 3.03 -8.33
CA GLN A 112 19.62 3.50 -8.81
C GLN A 112 19.72 4.79 -9.63
N ARG A 113 20.60 5.73 -9.23
CA ARG A 113 20.85 6.97 -9.98
C ARG A 113 21.55 6.74 -11.32
N ARG A 114 22.23 5.61 -11.47
CA ARG A 114 22.99 5.22 -12.67
C ARG A 114 22.38 4.03 -13.42
N ARG A 115 21.17 3.59 -13.06
CA ARG A 115 20.56 2.35 -13.58
C ARG A 115 20.54 2.26 -15.11
N TYR A 116 20.37 3.37 -15.82
CA TYR A 116 20.33 3.40 -17.28
C TYR A 116 21.72 3.33 -17.94
N GLN A 117 22.78 3.51 -17.16
CA GLN A 117 24.17 3.45 -17.61
C GLN A 117 24.80 2.09 -17.27
N ASP A 118 24.37 1.48 -16.16
CA ASP A 118 24.93 0.25 -15.62
C ASP A 118 23.81 -0.57 -14.95
N TRP A 119 23.19 -1.46 -15.74
CA TRP A 119 22.08 -2.29 -15.28
C TRP A 119 22.56 -3.42 -14.36
N ASP A 120 23.73 -4.00 -14.64
CA ASP A 120 24.32 -5.08 -13.84
C ASP A 120 24.64 -4.61 -12.42
N ALA A 121 25.21 -3.41 -12.26
CA ALA A 121 25.46 -2.84 -10.94
C ALA A 121 24.16 -2.52 -10.18
N PHE A 122 23.09 -2.17 -10.90
CA PHE A 122 21.78 -1.97 -10.30
C PHE A 122 21.17 -3.29 -9.80
N GLU A 123 21.15 -4.34 -10.62
CA GLU A 123 20.67 -5.67 -10.22
C GLU A 123 21.46 -6.23 -9.04
N ALA A 124 22.80 -6.12 -9.07
CA ALA A 124 23.66 -6.54 -7.98
C ALA A 124 23.34 -5.80 -6.66
N ALA A 125 22.99 -4.50 -6.74
CA ALA A 125 22.59 -3.74 -5.56
C ALA A 125 21.20 -4.14 -5.05
N VAL A 126 20.27 -4.51 -5.93
CA VAL A 126 18.94 -5.02 -5.57
C VAL A 126 19.07 -6.37 -4.84
N GLU A 127 19.85 -7.30 -5.37
CA GLU A 127 20.08 -8.60 -4.72
C GLU A 127 20.79 -8.45 -3.37
N ALA A 128 21.80 -7.56 -3.26
CA ALA A 128 22.43 -7.26 -1.98
C ALA A 128 21.44 -6.71 -0.94
N CYS A 129 20.45 -5.93 -1.38
CA CYS A 129 19.35 -5.45 -0.53
C CYS A 129 18.43 -6.60 -0.06
N LYS A 130 18.07 -7.54 -0.95
CA LYS A 130 17.25 -8.72 -0.60
C LYS A 130 17.95 -9.61 0.41
N GLU A 131 19.21 -9.95 0.15
CA GLU A 131 20.05 -10.75 1.05
C GLU A 131 20.18 -10.09 2.44
N ALA A 132 20.39 -8.77 2.47
CA ALA A 132 20.51 -8.03 3.72
C ALA A 132 19.20 -8.00 4.53
N ALA A 133 18.04 -7.99 3.85
CA ALA A 133 16.74 -7.95 4.52
C ALA A 133 16.35 -9.29 5.16
N VAL A 134 16.76 -10.42 4.58
CA VAL A 134 16.53 -11.76 5.15
C VAL A 134 17.55 -12.13 6.23
N ARG A 135 18.71 -11.47 6.25
CA ARG A 135 19.76 -11.76 7.22
C ARG A 135 19.31 -11.33 8.63
N PRO A 136 19.42 -12.21 9.64
CA PRO A 136 19.13 -11.81 11.02
C PRO A 136 20.06 -10.67 11.41
N ARG A 137 19.46 -9.59 11.94
CA ARG A 137 20.23 -8.43 12.41
C ARG A 137 21.16 -8.91 13.53
N PRO A 138 22.48 -8.64 13.45
CA PRO A 138 23.36 -8.95 14.56
C PRO A 138 22.85 -8.24 15.81
N ALA A 139 22.93 -8.92 16.96
CA ALA A 139 22.56 -8.31 18.23
C ALA A 139 23.28 -6.97 18.35
N PRO A 140 22.59 -5.89 18.74
CA PRO A 140 23.25 -4.62 18.95
C PRO A 140 24.39 -4.84 19.95
N PRO A 141 25.57 -4.20 19.76
CA PRO A 141 26.63 -4.30 20.75
C PRO A 141 26.05 -3.92 22.10
N ALA A 142 26.46 -4.64 23.15
CA ALA A 142 26.03 -4.34 24.51
C ALA A 142 26.21 -2.84 24.75
N ARG A 143 25.12 -2.14 25.10
CA ARG A 143 25.22 -0.72 25.43
C ARG A 143 26.29 -0.60 26.51
N PRO A 144 27.27 0.31 26.36
CA PRO A 144 28.21 0.54 27.45
C PRO A 144 27.40 0.85 28.70
N VAL A 145 27.66 0.11 29.77
CA VAL A 145 27.00 0.34 31.06
C VAL A 145 27.29 1.79 31.40
N PRO A 146 26.26 2.66 31.55
CA PRO A 146 26.50 4.04 31.91
C PRO A 146 27.30 4.03 33.22
N PRO A 147 28.35 4.89 33.34
CA PRO A 147 29.13 4.93 34.56
C PRO A 147 28.18 5.11 35.74
N ALA A 148 28.42 4.35 36.82
CA ALA A 148 27.61 4.42 38.03
C ALA A 148 27.33 5.90 38.35
N ARG A 149 26.04 6.26 38.50
CA ARG A 149 25.66 7.64 38.81
C ARG A 149 26.50 8.07 40.00
N ARG A 150 27.36 9.08 39.82
CA ARG A 150 28.08 9.68 40.94
C ARG A 150 27.03 10.03 41.98
N GLY A 151 27.25 9.56 43.21
CA GLY A 151 26.33 9.79 44.32
C GLY A 151 26.00 11.28 44.49
N PRO A 152 24.93 11.60 45.25
CA PRO A 152 24.52 12.97 45.48
C PRO A 152 25.72 13.83 45.89
N ARG A 153 25.92 14.94 45.16
CA ARG A 153 26.99 15.90 45.48
C ARG A 153 26.71 16.45 46.89
N PRO A 154 27.70 16.45 47.81
CA PRO A 154 27.48 17.00 49.14
C PRO A 154 27.00 18.44 49.03
N ARG A 155 25.93 18.76 49.77
CA ARG A 155 25.35 20.11 49.81
C ARG A 155 26.31 20.99 50.63
N PRO A 156 26.75 22.16 50.14
CA PRO A 156 27.60 23.04 50.93
C PRO A 156 26.88 23.48 52.20
N ALA A 157 27.59 23.50 53.33
CA ALA A 157 27.09 24.04 54.59
C ALA A 157 26.86 25.56 54.44
N ARG A 158 25.73 26.07 54.94
CA ARG A 158 25.48 27.51 55.05
C ARG A 158 26.38 28.07 56.16
N ALA A 159 27.19 29.07 55.82
CA ALA A 159 27.90 29.91 56.78
C ALA A 159 26.95 30.95 57.39
#